data_AF-A0A1M3R2U5-F1
#
_entry.id   AF-A0A1M3R2U5-F1
#
_cell.length_a   1.000
_cell.length_b   1.000
_cell.length_c   1.000
_cell.angle_alpha   90.00
_cell.angle_beta   90.00
_cell.angle_gamma   90.00
#
_symmetry.space_group_name_H-M   'P 1'
#
loop_
_entity.id
_entity.type
_entity.pdbx_description
1 polymer ?
#
loop_
_entity_poly.entity_id
_entity_poly.type
_entity_poly.pdbx_seq_one_letter_code
_entity_poly.pdbx_strand_id
1 'polypeptide(L)' 'MVKKLHNPIVGDTLEIITEGKDTNQAYHLIQAFIPKGCPGPSPHYHLSFSEVYCIGRAFAHAERQ' A
#
# COMPACT_ATOMS: atom_id res chain seq x y z
N MET A 1 9.27 -6.42 10.85
CA MET A 1 8.37 -5.49 11.56
C MET A 1 7.54 -4.79 10.49
N VAL A 2 6.22 -4.99 10.44
CA VAL A 2 5.36 -4.35 9.43
C VAL A 2 5.14 -2.90 9.85
N LYS A 3 5.52 -1.94 9.00
CA LYS A 3 5.28 -0.51 9.27
C LYS A 3 3.90 -0.14 8.71
N LYS A 4 2.99 0.24 9.61
CA LYS A 4 1.68 0.81 9.26
C LYS A 4 1.82 2.32 9.06
N LEU A 5 1.42 2.80 7.90
CA LEU A 5 1.33 4.22 7.57
C LEU A 5 -0.14 4.55 7.33
N HIS A 6 -0.70 5.41 8.16
CA HIS A 6 -2.00 6.00 7.88
C HIS A 6 -1.79 7.20 6.96
N ASN A 7 -2.44 7.23 5.79
CA ASN A 7 -2.45 8.41 4.94
C ASN A 7 -3.72 9.23 5.23
N PRO A 8 -3.64 10.28 6.06
CA PRO A 8 -4.83 11.03 6.47
C PRO A 8 -5.48 11.83 5.33
N ILE A 9 -4.78 12.00 4.19
CA ILE A 9 -5.29 12.76 3.04
C ILE A 9 -6.27 11.92 2.20
N VAL A 10 -6.01 10.61 2.11
CA VAL A 10 -6.73 9.67 1.23
C VAL A 10 -7.68 8.78 2.07
N GLY A 11 -7.40 8.64 3.37
CA GLY A 11 -8.14 7.76 4.28
C GLY A 11 -7.69 6.30 4.23
N ASP A 12 -6.67 6.01 3.43
CA ASP A 12 -6.13 4.66 3.24
C ASP A 12 -5.15 4.28 4.36
N THR A 13 -5.12 2.99 4.66
CA THR A 13 -4.08 2.40 5.51
C THR A 13 -3.12 1.63 4.64
N LEU A 14 -1.83 1.96 4.74
CA LEU A 14 -0.76 1.30 4.01
C LEU A 14 0.08 0.45 4.97
N GLU A 15 0.35 -0.78 4.55
CA GLU A 15 1.25 -1.71 5.23
C GLU A 15 2.44 -2.00 4.33
N ILE A 16 3.64 -1.61 4.79
CA ILE A 16 4.87 -1.96 4.08
C ILE A 16 5.24 -3.40 4.45
N ILE A 17 5.12 -4.30 3.48
CA ILE A 17 5.47 -5.73 3.61
C ILE A 17 6.97 -5.91 3.38
N THR A 18 7.53 -5.20 2.40
CA THR A 18 8.95 -5.28 2.04
C THR A 18 9.49 -3.90 1.69
N GLU A 19 10.60 -3.51 2.29
CA GLU A 19 11.30 -2.26 1.95
C GLU A 19 12.43 -2.52 0.93
N GLY A 20 12.78 -1.48 0.15
CA GLY A 20 13.91 -1.55 -0.78
C GLY A 20 15.21 -2.03 -0.14
N LYS A 21 15.50 -1.64 1.11
CA LYS A 21 16.71 -2.13 1.81
C LYS A 21 16.74 -3.66 1.98
N ASP A 22 15.57 -4.30 2.05
CA ASP A 22 15.44 -5.76 2.22
C ASP A 22 15.54 -6.50 0.87
N THR A 23 15.49 -5.76 -0.25
CA THR A 23 15.51 -6.29 -1.63
C THR A 23 16.72 -5.79 -2.42
N ASN A 24 17.77 -5.29 -1.75
CA ASN A 24 18.90 -4.62 -2.39
C ASN A 24 18.47 -3.49 -3.35
N GLN A 25 17.49 -2.71 -2.92
CA GLN A 25 16.83 -1.61 -3.63
C GLN A 25 16.07 -2.01 -4.89
N ALA A 26 15.73 -3.29 -5.06
CA ALA A 26 15.01 -3.75 -6.25
C ALA A 26 13.53 -3.33 -6.26
N TYR A 27 12.83 -3.43 -5.13
CA TYR A 27 11.41 -3.05 -5.02
C TYR A 27 10.95 -2.80 -3.58
N HIS A 28 9.82 -2.10 -3.46
CA HIS A 28 8.98 -2.07 -2.27
C HIS A 28 7.70 -2.88 -2.52
N LEU A 29 7.23 -3.62 -1.52
CA LEU A 29 5.93 -4.28 -1.56
C LEU A 29 5.04 -3.66 -0.48
N ILE A 30 3.91 -3.10 -0.92
CA ILE A 30 2.97 -2.38 -0.06
C ILE A 30 1.58 -3.01 -0.23
N GLN A 31 0.91 -3.26 0.89
CA GLN A 31 -0.50 -3.61 0.91
C GLN A 31 -1.30 -2.38 1.33
N ALA A 32 -2.25 -1.98 0.48
CA ALA A 32 -3.15 -0.87 0.74
C ALA A 32 -4.53 -1.38 1.12
N PHE A 33 -5.09 -0.85 2.19
CA PHE A 33 -6.49 -0.99 2.55
C PHE A 33 -7.20 0.31 2.20
N ILE A 34 -8.03 0.25 1.17
CA ILE A 34 -8.76 1.40 0.61
C ILE A 34 -10.23 1.27 1.02
N PRO A 35 -10.72 2.08 1.97
CA PRO A 35 -12.13 2.07 2.33
C PRO A 35 -13.02 2.47 1.16
N LYS A 36 -14.26 1.95 1.14
CA LYS A 36 -15.22 2.29 0.11
C LYS A 36 -15.51 3.80 0.13
N GLY A 37 -15.38 4.45 -1.02
CA GLY A 37 -15.67 5.88 -1.16
C GLY A 37 -14.52 6.81 -0.81
N CYS A 38 -13.36 6.27 -0.39
CA CYS A 38 -12.15 7.08 -0.28
C CYS A 38 -11.70 7.56 -1.67
N PRO A 39 -11.48 8.87 -1.86
CA PRO A 39 -10.91 9.37 -3.09
C PRO A 39 -9.47 8.89 -3.15
N GLY A 40 -9.10 8.16 -4.22
CA GLY A 40 -7.71 7.78 -4.45
C GLY A 40 -6.81 9.02 -4.71
N PRO A 41 -5.49 8.82 -4.90
CA PRO A 41 -4.59 9.90 -5.26
C PRO A 41 -5.03 10.57 -6.59
N SER A 42 -4.82 11.88 -6.70
CA SER A 42 -5.00 12.60 -7.98
C SER A 42 -4.13 11.98 -9.08
N PRO A 43 -4.56 12.05 -10.35
CA PRO A 43 -3.74 11.57 -11.47
C PRO A 43 -2.34 12.21 -11.49
N HIS A 44 -1.30 11.37 -11.60
CA HIS A 44 0.10 11.80 -11.59
C HIS A 44 1.00 10.81 -12.35
N TYR A 45 2.29 11.13 -12.45
CA TYR A 45 3.32 10.27 -13.06
C TYR A 45 4.54 10.16 -12.15
N HIS A 46 5.27 9.05 -12.27
CA HIS A 46 6.55 8.83 -11.60
C HIS A 46 7.70 8.91 -12.61
N LEU A 47 8.82 9.53 -12.22
CA LEU A 47 9.99 9.73 -13.07
C LEU A 47 11.12 8.72 -12.82
N SER A 48 11.12 8.07 -11.66
CA SER A 48 12.26 7.29 -11.16
C SER A 48 11.92 5.84 -10.83
N PHE A 49 10.65 5.42 -10.92
CA PHE A 49 10.24 4.05 -10.69
C PHE A 49 8.97 3.71 -11.48
N SER A 50 8.71 2.42 -11.63
CA SER A 50 7.46 1.89 -12.14
C SER A 50 6.58 1.42 -10.99
N GLU A 51 5.29 1.76 -11.03
CA GLU A 51 4.31 1.30 -10.07
C GLU A 51 3.39 0.25 -10.72
N VAL A 52 3.13 -0.84 -10.00
CA VAL A 52 2.31 -1.95 -10.48
C VAL A 52 1.26 -2.30 -9.42
N TYR A 53 0.03 -2.51 -9.86
CA TYR A 53 -1.11 -2.79 -8.99
C TYR A 53 -1.59 -4.23 -9.18
N CYS A 54 -1.80 -4.92 -8.06
CA CYS A 54 -2.51 -6.20 -8.03
C CYS A 54 -3.72 -6.07 -7.11
N ILE A 55 -4.92 -6.25 -7.67
CA ILE A 55 -6.17 -6.16 -6.91
C ILE A 55 -6.50 -7.55 -6.37
N GLY A 56 -6.10 -7.83 -5.13
CA GLY A 56 -6.54 -9.02 -4.41
C GLY A 56 -7.96 -8.84 -3.87
N ARG A 57 -8.71 -9.93 -3.69
CA ARG A 57 -9.84 -9.91 -2.76
C ARG A 57 -9.27 -9.65 -1.38
N ALA A 58 -9.86 -8.71 -0.63
CA ALA A 58 -9.54 -8.53 0.76
C ALA A 58 -9.60 -9.90 1.44
N PHE A 59 -8.44 -10.43 1.89
CA PHE A 59 -8.47 -11.38 2.98
C PHE A 59 -9.08 -10.57 4.09
N ALA A 60 -10.36 -10.82 4.38
CA ALA A 60 -11.02 -10.25 5.53
C ALA A 60 -10.00 -10.37 6.66
N HIS A 61 -9.66 -9.23 7.25
CA HIS A 61 -8.96 -9.17 8.50
C HIS A 61 -9.97 -9.77 9.49
N ALA A 62 -10.16 -11.08 9.42
CA ALA A 62 -11.01 -11.85 10.30
C ALA A 62 -10.37 -11.61 11.65
N GLU A 63 -11.07 -10.80 12.43
CA GLU A 63 -10.79 -10.53 13.81
C GLU A 63 -10.48 -11.88 14.46
N ARG A 64 -9.20 -12.13 14.72
CA ARG A 64 -8.82 -13.17 15.66
C ARG A 64 -9.20 -12.59 17.02
N GLN A 65 -10.42 -12.93 17.45
CA GLN A 65 -10.78 -13.02 18.85
C GLN A 65 -9.83 -13.98 19.56
#